data_AF-A0A812S3F0-F1
#
_entry.id   AF-A0A812S3F0-F1
#
_cell.length_a   1.000
_cell.length_b   1.000
_cell.length_c   1.000
_cell.angle_alpha   90.00
_cell.angle_beta   90.00
_cell.angle_gamma   90.00
#
_symmetry.space_group_name_H-M   'P 1'
#
loop_
_entity.id
_entity.type
_entity.pdbx_description
1 polymer ?
#
loop_
_entity_poly.entity_id
_entity_poly.type
_entity_poly.pdbx_seq_one_letter_code
_entity_poly.pdbx_strand_id
1 'polypeptide(L)'
;MKKLRTSVGEIQHLVKDGVMLSSGEFVPCDVVVGCIGFERSSFLCEKLTGRSQVRTTNYLDKDMMYLADAEIDEGAFNSFFGSSVLEYGKFFSHVFVEGLRRPEDLGESLWGRDAHSVSINQRKWNQYIAAAMKLIEEDEAIAGHARHQVEERRKHFWRTLPPRSFLAVNKREWEEQWCSKPSMLEHA
;
A
#
# COMPACT_ATOMS: atom_id res chain seq x y z
N MET A 1 -19.11 8.81 -5.84
CA MET A 1 -19.52 7.67 -6.68
C MET A 1 -20.86 7.13 -6.20
N LYS A 2 -21.79 6.84 -7.09
CA LYS A 2 -23.06 6.15 -6.76
C LYS A 2 -22.79 4.64 -6.83
N LYS A 3 -23.20 3.89 -5.81
CA LYS A 3 -23.17 2.42 -5.83
C LYS A 3 -24.04 1.93 -6.99
N LEU A 4 -23.45 1.19 -7.93
CA LEU A 4 -24.15 0.70 -9.12
C LEU A 4 -24.99 -0.54 -8.81
N ARG A 5 -24.42 -1.51 -8.06
CA ARG A 5 -25.04 -2.80 -7.78
C ARG A 5 -24.46 -3.43 -6.51
N THR A 6 -25.23 -4.30 -5.86
CA THR A 6 -24.71 -5.35 -4.96
C THR A 6 -25.08 -6.69 -5.56
N SER A 7 -24.12 -7.61 -5.60
CA SER A 7 -24.36 -9.02 -5.90
C SER A 7 -23.84 -9.85 -4.72
N VAL A 8 -24.48 -10.98 -4.46
CA VAL A 8 -23.99 -11.99 -3.51
C VAL A 8 -23.39 -13.12 -4.34
N GLY A 9 -22.15 -13.49 -4.05
CA GLY A 9 -21.44 -14.54 -4.78
C GLY A 9 -19.98 -14.60 -4.39
N GLU A 10 -19.29 -15.65 -4.86
CA GLU A 10 -17.84 -15.80 -4.70
C GLU A 10 -17.18 -15.51 -6.05
N ILE A 11 -16.09 -14.71 -6.04
CA ILE A 11 -15.28 -14.52 -7.24
C ILE A 11 -14.51 -15.81 -7.50
N GLN A 12 -14.67 -16.38 -8.69
CA GLN A 12 -13.95 -17.58 -9.11
C GLN A 12 -12.55 -17.22 -9.62
N HIS A 13 -12.45 -16.27 -10.54
CA HIS A 13 -11.20 -15.77 -11.12
C HIS A 13 -11.40 -14.40 -11.77
N LEU A 14 -10.30 -13.70 -12.00
CA LEU A 14 -10.27 -12.44 -12.75
C LEU A 14 -10.10 -12.71 -14.24
N VAL A 15 -10.75 -11.89 -15.07
CA VAL A 15 -10.58 -11.85 -16.53
C VAL A 15 -10.28 -10.42 -16.95
N LYS A 16 -9.84 -10.22 -18.20
CA LYS A 16 -9.35 -8.93 -18.71
C LYS A 16 -10.26 -7.74 -18.39
N ASP A 17 -11.58 -7.90 -18.57
CA ASP A 17 -12.54 -6.80 -18.47
C ASP A 17 -13.48 -6.92 -17.25
N GLY A 18 -13.14 -7.78 -16.28
CA GLY A 18 -13.97 -7.95 -15.07
C GLY A 18 -13.70 -9.21 -14.27
N VAL A 19 -14.72 -9.66 -13.54
CA VAL A 19 -14.65 -10.86 -12.69
C VAL A 19 -15.71 -11.89 -13.08
N MET A 20 -15.33 -13.17 -12.99
CA MET A 20 -16.26 -14.29 -13.11
C MET A 20 -16.65 -14.77 -11.71
N LEU A 21 -17.96 -14.82 -11.44
CA LEU A 21 -18.50 -15.38 -10.22
C LEU A 21 -18.64 -16.90 -10.33
N SER A 22 -18.65 -17.60 -9.20
CA SER A 22 -18.86 -19.06 -9.14
C SER A 22 -20.22 -19.52 -9.69
N SER A 23 -21.20 -18.61 -9.79
CA SER A 23 -22.47 -18.83 -10.47
C SER A 23 -22.37 -18.85 -12.01
N GLY A 24 -21.22 -18.51 -12.58
CA GLY A 24 -21.02 -18.29 -14.01
C GLY A 24 -21.36 -16.88 -14.48
N GLU A 25 -21.78 -15.98 -13.58
CA GLU A 25 -22.05 -14.59 -13.90
C GLU A 25 -20.76 -13.79 -14.14
N PHE A 26 -20.73 -12.99 -15.20
CA PHE A 26 -19.69 -12.00 -15.45
C PHE A 26 -20.06 -10.62 -14.88
N VAL A 27 -19.16 -10.01 -14.14
CA VAL A 27 -19.30 -8.64 -13.62
C VAL A 27 -18.19 -7.76 -14.19
N PRO A 28 -18.51 -6.77 -15.05
CA PRO A 28 -17.49 -5.89 -15.62
C PRO A 28 -16.93 -4.95 -14.55
N CYS A 29 -15.60 -4.85 -14.47
CA CYS A 29 -14.90 -3.92 -13.58
C CYS A 29 -13.42 -3.78 -13.94
N ASP A 30 -12.86 -2.59 -13.71
CA ASP A 30 -11.43 -2.31 -13.88
C ASP A 30 -10.61 -2.54 -12.61
N VAL A 31 -11.26 -2.45 -11.43
CA VAL A 31 -10.60 -2.53 -10.11
C VAL A 31 -11.38 -3.46 -9.20
N VAL A 32 -10.67 -4.40 -8.58
CA VAL A 32 -11.19 -5.27 -7.53
C VAL A 32 -10.56 -4.88 -6.20
N VAL A 33 -11.38 -4.47 -5.24
CA VAL A 33 -10.94 -4.14 -3.88
C VAL A 33 -11.42 -5.24 -2.94
N GLY A 34 -10.51 -6.08 -2.48
CA GLY A 34 -10.80 -7.08 -1.45
C GLY A 34 -10.89 -6.42 -0.08
N CYS A 35 -12.09 -6.36 0.49
CA CYS A 35 -12.28 -5.98 1.89
C CYS A 35 -12.02 -7.19 2.78
N ILE A 36 -10.74 -7.51 2.97
CA ILE A 36 -10.30 -8.57 3.88
C ILE A 36 -10.07 -7.98 5.27
N GLY A 37 -10.31 -8.79 6.31
CA GLY A 37 -10.06 -8.40 7.70
C GLY A 37 -8.56 -8.28 8.00
N PHE A 38 -8.15 -8.62 9.22
CA PHE A 38 -6.75 -8.51 9.67
C PHE A 38 -5.82 -9.63 9.16
N GLU A 39 -6.31 -10.52 8.29
CA GLU A 39 -5.55 -11.68 7.81
C GLU A 39 -4.95 -11.42 6.42
N ARG A 40 -3.69 -11.85 6.23
CA ARG A 40 -3.06 -11.83 4.91
C ARG A 40 -3.75 -12.85 4.01
N SER A 41 -4.47 -12.38 3.00
CA SER A 41 -5.13 -13.26 2.01
C SER A 41 -4.27 -13.46 0.77
N SER A 42 -2.97 -13.77 0.93
CA SER A 42 -2.09 -14.09 -0.20
C SER A 42 -2.63 -15.25 -1.03
N PHE A 43 -3.22 -16.25 -0.36
CA PHE A 43 -3.92 -17.36 -1.02
C PHE A 43 -5.04 -16.89 -1.96
N LEU A 44 -5.74 -15.81 -1.60
CA LEU A 44 -6.83 -15.27 -2.43
C LEU A 44 -6.25 -14.63 -3.68
N CYS A 45 -5.14 -13.89 -3.55
CA CYS A 45 -4.43 -13.36 -4.70
C CYS A 45 -3.99 -14.49 -5.65
N GLU A 46 -3.36 -15.54 -5.13
CA GLU A 46 -2.94 -16.68 -5.95
C GLU A 46 -4.14 -17.36 -6.65
N LYS A 47 -5.22 -17.62 -5.90
CA LYS A 47 -6.45 -18.24 -6.42
C LYS A 47 -7.10 -17.40 -7.53
N LEU A 48 -7.21 -16.09 -7.32
CA LEU A 48 -7.92 -15.19 -8.24
C LEU A 48 -7.12 -14.84 -9.49
N THR A 49 -5.80 -14.77 -9.37
CA THR A 49 -4.91 -14.25 -10.42
C THR A 49 -4.07 -15.33 -11.11
N GLY A 50 -3.93 -16.50 -10.49
CA GLY A 50 -3.02 -17.56 -10.93
C GLY A 50 -1.53 -17.22 -10.74
N ARG A 51 -1.19 -16.10 -10.06
CA ARG A 51 0.18 -15.65 -9.85
C ARG A 51 0.64 -15.99 -8.43
N SER A 52 1.80 -16.63 -8.30
CA SER A 52 2.45 -16.93 -7.01
C SER A 52 3.59 -15.97 -6.67
N GLN A 53 3.96 -15.10 -7.61
CA GLN A 53 5.00 -14.11 -7.47
C GLN A 53 4.47 -12.71 -7.78
N VAL A 54 5.13 -11.72 -7.19
CA VAL A 54 4.84 -10.30 -7.37
C VAL A 54 6.16 -9.55 -7.49
N ARG A 55 6.20 -8.52 -8.34
CA ARG A 55 7.33 -7.61 -8.42
C ARG A 55 7.42 -6.77 -7.15
N THR A 56 8.61 -6.38 -6.73
CA THR A 56 8.77 -5.49 -5.57
C THR A 56 8.13 -4.11 -5.77
N THR A 57 7.88 -3.74 -7.02
CA THR A 57 7.08 -2.58 -7.47
C THR A 57 5.56 -2.80 -7.39
N ASN A 58 5.12 -3.93 -6.84
CA ASN A 58 3.72 -4.37 -6.66
C ASN A 58 2.99 -4.87 -7.92
N TYR A 59 3.69 -5.03 -9.04
CA TYR A 59 3.08 -5.58 -10.27
C TYR A 59 2.95 -7.11 -10.21
N LEU A 60 1.79 -7.61 -10.64
CA LEU A 60 1.56 -9.02 -10.96
C LEU A 60 1.72 -9.29 -12.46
N ASP A 61 1.34 -8.31 -13.29
CA ASP A 61 1.52 -8.28 -14.74
C ASP A 61 1.46 -6.81 -15.21
N LYS A 62 1.73 -6.53 -16.50
CA LYS A 62 1.78 -5.18 -17.09
C LYS A 62 0.54 -4.33 -16.78
N ASP A 63 -0.63 -4.92 -16.76
CA ASP A 63 -1.93 -4.29 -16.52
C ASP A 63 -2.54 -4.68 -15.17
N MET A 64 -1.74 -5.20 -14.24
CA MET A 64 -2.23 -5.75 -12.99
C MET A 64 -1.30 -5.44 -11.80
N MET A 65 -1.83 -4.73 -10.80
CA MET A 65 -1.10 -4.39 -9.58
C MET A 65 -1.76 -5.01 -8.34
N TYR A 66 -0.94 -5.51 -7.42
CA TYR A 66 -1.34 -6.06 -6.14
C TYR A 66 -0.93 -5.15 -4.98
N LEU A 67 -1.89 -4.37 -4.49
CA LEU A 67 -1.72 -3.49 -3.32
C LEU A 67 -2.35 -4.11 -2.09
N ALA A 68 -1.57 -4.88 -1.34
CA ALA A 68 -1.96 -5.43 -0.06
C ALA A 68 -0.90 -5.14 1.01
N ASP A 69 -1.27 -5.32 2.29
CA ASP A 69 -0.31 -5.26 3.37
C ASP A 69 0.72 -6.41 3.25
N ALA A 70 1.96 -6.11 3.57
CA ALA A 70 3.08 -7.05 3.51
C ALA A 70 3.57 -7.38 4.93
N GLU A 71 4.46 -8.36 5.05
CA GLU A 71 5.10 -8.64 6.35
C GLU A 71 5.91 -7.42 6.82
N ILE A 72 5.62 -6.94 8.02
CA ILE A 72 6.42 -5.89 8.66
C ILE A 72 7.75 -6.51 9.09
N ASP A 73 8.84 -5.92 8.64
CA ASP A 73 10.20 -6.31 8.99
C ASP A 73 11.01 -5.12 9.52
N GLU A 74 12.26 -5.35 9.89
CA GLU A 74 13.13 -4.33 10.50
C GLU A 74 13.29 -3.07 9.62
N GLY A 75 13.11 -3.19 8.31
CA GLY A 75 13.18 -2.08 7.36
C GLY A 75 11.89 -1.28 7.20
N ALA A 76 10.77 -1.69 7.83
CA ALA A 76 9.46 -1.07 7.65
C ALA A 76 9.41 0.41 8.07
N PHE A 77 10.26 0.82 9.00
CA PHE A 77 10.30 2.20 9.52
C PHE A 77 11.24 3.13 8.73
N ASN A 78 11.97 2.63 7.73
CA ASN A 78 12.84 3.44 6.87
C ASN A 78 12.08 4.07 5.68
N SER A 79 10.79 4.34 5.88
CA SER A 79 9.89 4.83 4.85
C SER A 79 9.78 6.36 4.88
N PHE A 80 9.83 6.98 3.70
CA PHE A 80 9.56 8.41 3.50
C PHE A 80 8.10 8.82 3.74
N PHE A 81 7.18 7.86 3.83
CA PHE A 81 5.79 8.08 4.30
C PHE A 81 5.57 7.63 5.75
N GLY A 82 6.65 7.29 6.49
CA GLY A 82 6.56 6.61 7.78
C GLY A 82 5.88 5.24 7.64
N SER A 83 5.27 4.75 8.72
CA SER A 83 4.61 3.44 8.77
C SER A 83 3.25 3.37 8.03
N SER A 84 2.97 4.31 7.12
CA SER A 84 1.64 4.45 6.50
C SER A 84 1.52 3.63 5.21
N VAL A 85 0.98 2.40 5.30
CA VAL A 85 0.68 1.55 4.13
C VAL A 85 -0.24 2.25 3.13
N LEU A 86 -1.22 3.00 3.62
CA LEU A 86 -2.17 3.73 2.76
C LEU A 86 -1.47 4.76 1.87
N GLU A 87 -0.42 5.41 2.37
CA GLU A 87 0.35 6.36 1.56
C GLU A 87 1.17 5.64 0.49
N TYR A 88 1.72 4.46 0.78
CA TYR A 88 2.31 3.62 -0.26
C TYR A 88 1.29 3.15 -1.28
N GLY A 89 0.09 2.76 -0.86
CA GLY A 89 -0.98 2.41 -1.78
C GLY A 89 -1.30 3.53 -2.77
N LYS A 90 -1.40 4.79 -2.28
CA LYS A 90 -1.58 5.97 -3.13
C LYS A 90 -0.39 6.18 -4.07
N PHE A 91 0.83 6.16 -3.54
CA PHE A 91 2.04 6.35 -4.34
C PHE A 91 2.15 5.32 -5.46
N PHE A 92 1.99 4.03 -5.15
CA PHE A 92 2.05 2.98 -6.17
C PHE A 92 0.87 3.03 -7.14
N SER A 93 -0.29 3.58 -6.76
CA SER A 93 -1.36 3.88 -7.71
C SER A 93 -0.93 4.95 -8.73
N HIS A 94 -0.18 5.98 -8.32
CA HIS A 94 0.43 6.93 -9.25
C HIS A 94 1.48 6.26 -10.14
N VAL A 95 2.36 5.43 -9.57
CA VAL A 95 3.33 4.63 -10.34
C VAL A 95 2.64 3.73 -11.36
N PHE A 96 1.48 3.15 -11.01
CA PHE A 96 0.67 2.36 -11.92
C PHE A 96 0.22 3.16 -13.14
N VAL A 97 -0.37 4.33 -12.89
CA VAL A 97 -0.82 5.23 -13.95
C VAL A 97 0.33 5.71 -14.83
N GLU A 98 1.49 6.04 -14.23
CA GLU A 98 2.70 6.42 -14.98
C GLU A 98 3.21 5.27 -15.85
N GLY A 99 3.26 4.05 -15.33
CA GLY A 99 3.61 2.86 -16.09
C GLY A 99 2.71 2.65 -17.31
N LEU A 100 1.40 2.78 -17.15
CA LEU A 100 0.45 2.67 -18.25
C LEU A 100 0.63 3.76 -19.33
N ARG A 101 1.04 4.97 -18.93
CA ARG A 101 1.24 6.11 -19.85
C ARG A 101 2.59 6.08 -20.55
N ARG A 102 3.64 5.62 -19.85
CA ARG A 102 5.03 5.64 -20.30
C ARG A 102 5.64 4.22 -20.25
N PRO A 103 5.04 3.23 -20.95
CA PRO A 103 5.46 1.84 -20.83
C PRO A 103 6.86 1.58 -21.42
N GLU A 104 7.33 2.41 -22.35
CA GLU A 104 8.68 2.29 -22.93
C GLU A 104 9.76 2.78 -21.96
N ASP A 105 9.46 3.81 -21.16
CA ASP A 105 10.41 4.38 -20.20
C ASP A 105 10.45 3.58 -18.88
N LEU A 106 9.29 3.13 -18.41
CA LEU A 106 9.14 2.54 -17.08
C LEU A 106 8.87 1.04 -17.07
N GLY A 107 8.47 0.45 -18.20
CA GLY A 107 7.92 -0.90 -18.18
C GLY A 107 8.91 -1.96 -17.73
N GLU A 108 10.17 -1.86 -18.15
CA GLU A 108 11.18 -2.85 -17.77
C GLU A 108 11.49 -2.81 -16.26
N SER A 109 11.54 -1.62 -15.65
CA SER A 109 11.78 -1.48 -14.20
C SER A 109 10.57 -1.88 -13.35
N LEU A 110 9.35 -1.72 -13.88
CA LEU A 110 8.11 -1.96 -13.15
C LEU A 110 7.60 -3.39 -13.26
N TRP A 111 7.51 -3.98 -14.45
CA TRP A 111 6.97 -5.34 -14.68
C TRP A 111 7.82 -6.19 -15.61
N GLY A 112 8.97 -5.67 -16.05
CA GLY A 112 9.89 -6.34 -16.95
C GLY A 112 10.45 -7.65 -16.42
N ARG A 113 11.30 -8.28 -17.24
CA ARG A 113 11.96 -9.54 -16.86
C ARG A 113 12.97 -9.30 -15.74
N ASP A 114 13.61 -8.15 -15.74
CA ASP A 114 14.66 -7.81 -14.76
C ASP A 114 14.09 -7.16 -13.49
N ALA A 115 12.80 -6.85 -13.46
CA ALA A 115 12.11 -6.37 -12.26
C ALA A 115 12.12 -7.47 -11.18
N HIS A 116 12.73 -7.15 -10.04
CA HIS A 116 12.89 -8.10 -8.94
C HIS A 116 11.54 -8.63 -8.46
N SER A 117 11.40 -9.96 -8.39
CA SER A 117 10.19 -10.64 -7.93
C SER A 117 10.43 -11.45 -6.67
N VAL A 118 9.38 -11.54 -5.87
CA VAL A 118 9.33 -12.35 -4.65
C VAL A 118 8.07 -13.21 -4.66
N SER A 119 8.06 -14.28 -3.88
CA SER A 119 6.80 -15.00 -3.60
C SER A 119 5.84 -14.05 -2.89
N ILE A 120 4.55 -14.11 -3.25
CA ILE A 120 3.50 -13.30 -2.60
C ILE A 120 3.47 -13.56 -1.09
N ASN A 121 3.69 -14.81 -0.67
CA ASN A 121 3.72 -15.24 0.72
C ASN A 121 4.95 -14.69 1.50
N GLN A 122 5.99 -14.27 0.79
CA GLN A 122 7.24 -13.75 1.35
C GLN A 122 7.41 -12.25 1.12
N ARG A 123 6.37 -11.55 0.64
CA ARG A 123 6.41 -10.11 0.42
C ARG A 123 6.55 -9.38 1.76
N LYS A 124 7.53 -8.48 1.83
CA LYS A 124 7.91 -7.68 2.99
C LYS A 124 7.84 -6.19 2.69
N TRP A 125 7.79 -5.38 3.73
CA TRP A 125 7.75 -3.92 3.62
C TRP A 125 9.01 -3.34 2.97
N ASN A 126 10.18 -3.74 3.45
CA ASN A 126 11.45 -3.22 2.94
C ASN A 126 11.61 -3.36 1.40
N GLN A 127 11.02 -4.40 0.80
CA GLN A 127 11.12 -4.69 -0.63
C GLN A 127 10.46 -3.60 -1.48
N TYR A 128 9.21 -3.23 -1.17
CA TYR A 128 8.52 -2.19 -1.93
C TYR A 128 8.98 -0.80 -1.53
N ILE A 129 9.48 -0.61 -0.30
CA ILE A 129 10.10 0.66 0.13
C ILE A 129 11.37 0.90 -0.70
N ALA A 130 12.25 -0.10 -0.81
CA ALA A 130 13.46 0.00 -1.62
C ALA A 130 13.15 0.23 -3.11
N ALA A 131 12.14 -0.46 -3.65
CA ALA A 131 11.68 -0.23 -5.02
C ALA A 131 11.16 1.21 -5.22
N ALA A 132 10.38 1.74 -4.26
CA ALA A 132 9.90 3.12 -4.31
C ALA A 132 11.04 4.14 -4.26
N MET A 133 12.04 3.94 -3.37
CA MET A 133 13.22 4.80 -3.30
C MET A 133 13.99 4.82 -4.62
N LYS A 134 14.26 3.64 -5.19
CA LYS A 134 14.92 3.52 -6.49
C LYS A 134 14.16 4.27 -7.59
N LEU A 135 12.84 4.09 -7.67
CA LEU A 135 12.01 4.79 -8.67
C LEU A 135 12.03 6.32 -8.49
N ILE A 136 12.07 6.81 -7.25
CA ILE A 136 12.17 8.24 -6.94
C ILE A 136 13.55 8.80 -7.33
N GLU A 137 14.61 8.02 -7.17
CA GLU A 137 15.96 8.41 -7.58
C GLU A 137 16.12 8.45 -9.11
N GLU A 138 15.46 7.53 -9.82
CA GLU A 138 15.67 7.31 -11.25
C GLU A 138 14.66 8.06 -12.16
N ASP A 139 13.46 8.40 -11.68
CA ASP A 139 12.41 9.07 -12.50
C ASP A 139 11.87 10.35 -11.85
N GLU A 140 12.05 11.47 -12.55
CA GLU A 140 11.67 12.81 -12.06
C GLU A 140 10.15 12.96 -11.82
N ALA A 141 9.32 12.33 -12.65
CA ALA A 141 7.87 12.42 -12.52
C ALA A 141 7.37 11.62 -11.31
N ILE A 142 7.92 10.42 -11.07
CA ILE A 142 7.66 9.63 -9.85
C ILE A 142 8.14 10.40 -8.61
N ALA A 143 9.33 11.02 -8.66
CA ALA A 143 9.83 11.89 -7.60
C ALA A 143 8.90 13.10 -7.35
N GLY A 144 8.33 13.66 -8.42
CA GLY A 144 7.33 14.72 -8.36
C GLY A 144 6.07 14.30 -7.60
N HIS A 145 5.52 13.11 -7.92
CA HIS A 145 4.34 12.55 -7.25
C HIS A 145 4.60 12.32 -5.75
N ALA A 146 5.75 11.73 -5.39
CA ALA A 146 6.15 11.52 -3.99
C ALA A 146 6.24 12.84 -3.22
N ARG A 147 6.94 13.84 -3.78
CA ARG A 147 7.08 15.18 -3.18
C ARG A 147 5.73 15.86 -2.98
N HIS A 148 4.87 15.83 -3.99
CA HIS A 148 3.54 16.41 -3.91
C HIS A 148 2.71 15.76 -2.80
N GLN A 149 2.73 14.43 -2.70
CA GLN A 149 1.99 13.69 -1.69
C GLN A 149 2.48 14.03 -0.26
N VAL A 150 3.80 14.12 -0.04
CA VAL A 150 4.37 14.56 1.25
C VAL A 150 3.92 15.98 1.60
N GLU A 151 3.95 16.90 0.63
CA GLU A 151 3.57 18.29 0.84
C GLU A 151 2.07 18.44 1.15
N GLU A 152 1.20 17.72 0.46
CA GLU A 152 -0.24 17.72 0.76
C GLU A 152 -0.54 17.12 2.14
N ARG A 153 0.18 16.07 2.54
CA ARG A 153 0.08 15.50 3.88
C ARG A 153 0.53 16.50 4.94
N ARG A 154 1.62 17.22 4.69
CA ARG A 154 2.10 18.29 5.57
C ARG A 154 1.01 19.36 5.73
N LYS A 155 0.46 19.88 4.63
CA LYS A 155 -0.64 20.87 4.69
C LYS A 155 -1.85 20.34 5.46
N HIS A 156 -2.25 19.09 5.21
CA HIS A 156 -3.38 18.47 5.91
C HIS A 156 -3.12 18.37 7.41
N PHE A 157 -1.95 17.87 7.82
CA PHE A 157 -1.58 17.75 9.23
C PHE A 157 -1.59 19.09 9.94
N TRP A 158 -1.04 20.14 9.32
CA TRP A 158 -1.01 21.47 9.92
C TRP A 158 -2.41 22.08 10.09
N ARG A 159 -3.36 21.70 9.22
CA ARG A 159 -4.75 22.12 9.30
C ARG A 159 -5.53 21.38 10.40
N THR A 160 -5.31 20.08 10.56
CA THR A 160 -6.08 19.24 11.49
C THR A 160 -5.46 19.13 12.88
N LEU A 161 -4.14 19.22 12.97
CA LEU A 161 -3.39 19.16 14.22
C LEU A 161 -2.25 20.20 14.18
N PRO A 162 -2.56 21.50 14.36
CA PRO A 162 -1.55 22.54 14.35
C PRO A 162 -0.50 22.31 15.46
N PRO A 163 0.73 22.83 15.30
CA PRO A 163 1.84 22.52 16.23
C PRO A 163 1.51 22.74 17.71
N ARG A 164 0.71 23.76 18.04
CA ARG A 164 0.26 24.02 19.41
C ARG A 164 -0.61 22.89 19.98
N SER A 165 -1.53 22.37 19.18
CA SER A 165 -2.39 21.24 19.58
C SER A 165 -1.57 19.97 19.75
N PHE A 166 -0.59 19.73 18.85
CA PHE A 166 0.32 18.60 18.99
C PHE A 166 1.15 18.68 20.28
N LEU A 167 1.73 19.84 20.60
CA LEU A 167 2.48 20.05 21.84
C LEU A 167 1.61 19.85 23.08
N ALA A 168 0.37 20.35 23.07
CA ALA A 168 -0.56 20.18 24.17
C ALA A 168 -0.94 18.71 24.40
N VAL A 169 -1.23 17.96 23.32
CA VAL A 169 -1.54 16.53 23.40
C VAL A 169 -0.33 15.75 23.88
N ASN A 170 0.86 15.98 23.32
CA ASN A 170 2.08 15.29 23.77
C ASN A 170 2.35 15.58 25.25
N LYS A 171 2.26 16.84 25.69
CA LYS A 171 2.45 17.19 27.09
C LYS A 171 1.48 16.42 27.99
N ARG A 172 0.20 16.38 27.63
CA ARG A 172 -0.82 15.62 28.36
C ARG A 172 -0.50 14.13 28.42
N GLU A 173 -0.14 13.50 27.30
CA GLU A 173 0.24 12.08 27.26
C GLU A 173 1.46 11.78 28.14
N TRP A 174 2.48 12.65 28.11
CA TRP A 174 3.65 12.51 28.98
C TRP A 174 3.28 12.62 30.47
N GLU A 175 2.44 13.58 30.84
CA GLU A 175 1.94 13.73 32.21
C GLU A 175 1.08 12.52 32.64
N GLU A 176 0.18 12.06 31.78
CA GLU A 176 -0.71 10.93 32.04
C GLU A 176 0.03 9.60 32.15
N GLN A 177 1.03 9.35 31.31
CA GLN A 177 1.74 8.07 31.35
C GLN A 177 2.84 8.05 32.44
N TRP A 178 3.59 9.15 32.64
CA TRP A 178 4.81 9.16 33.48
C TRP A 178 4.60 9.82 34.85
N CYS A 179 3.68 10.78 34.99
CA CYS A 179 3.46 11.46 36.28
C CYS A 179 2.33 10.84 37.11
N SER A 180 1.65 9.80 36.62
CA SER A 180 0.50 9.18 37.30
C SER A 180 0.78 7.85 38.01
N LYS A 181 2.03 7.36 38.10
CA LYS A 181 2.34 6.16 38.90
C LYS A 181 2.62 6.54 40.36
N PRO A 182 1.78 6.16 41.35
CA PRO A 182 2.16 6.20 42.74
C PRO A 182 3.07 4.98 43.03
N SER A 183 4.25 5.26 43.61
CA SER A 183 5.07 4.37 44.46
C SER A 183 4.97 2.85 44.24
N MET A 184 5.85 2.28 43.40
CA MET A 184 6.31 0.89 43.55
C MET A 184 7.66 0.85 44.28
N LEU A 185 7.73 1.44 45.48
CA LEU A 185 8.95 1.49 46.31
C LEU A 185 8.65 1.39 47.82
N GLU A 186 7.60 0.66 48.22
CA GLU A 186 7.26 0.44 49.65
C GLU A 186 7.34 -1.02 50.13
N HIS A 187 7.95 -1.92 49.35
CA HIS A 187 8.29 -3.27 49.85
C HIS A 187 9.73 -3.63 49.48
N ALA A 188 10.68 -3.15 50.28
CA ALA A 188 12.02 -3.68 50.42
C ALA A 188 12.33 -3.81 51.92
#